data_AF-B2AEL2-F1
#
_entry.id   AF-B2AEL2-F1
#
_cell.length_a   1.000
_cell.length_b   1.000
_cell.length_c   1.000
_cell.angle_alpha   90.00
_cell.angle_beta   90.00
_cell.angle_gamma   90.00
#
_symmetry.space_group_name_H-M   'P 1'
#
loop_
_entity.id
_entity.type
_entity.pdbx_description
1 polymer ?
#
loop_
_entity_poly.entity_id
_entity_poly.type
_entity_poly.pdbx_seq_one_letter_code
_entity_poly.pdbx_strand_id
1 'polypeptide(L)'
;MGGAAEKARFYLERAAPELREFEEKEIFTKEIRSLVVKRSDYEHLILSPGTKPTDFLSYISWETSLDRLRAKRCARLKIRNSSSHASQARTFNIFERAVNKHPGSLQLWFAYLDFAASVKATKRWNRIATRAIRLHPSESSLWALAGRRAAKAGDMEKARAHYLRGCRFCTTEPDLWVEYARCEMEWLQKIEAKKAGKGVRKGVNPVEAIKDTETLQEGDVIEFDEEDSEDEDMDGELMLPDPDAEGADGKPKKKKVMTEEETRKIEQSPALSGAIPMAIFDIARKQQFFGARAAEMFFDMFAQFGGVSSQERIVGHVLGAMQELYPGHACTVSCWIRQPVVGVNALSVEFPKALREVLARLKKGLEETNDKKALVEKMVSWFDGVLAVDGLDEGIKMVLQHTKGSLEQQVAN
;
A
#
# COMPACT_ATOMS: atom_id res chain seq x y z
N MET A 1 -4.27 42.96 -3.12
CA MET A 1 -4.03 42.49 -1.73
C MET A 1 -5.29 42.43 -0.84
N GLY A 2 -6.46 42.95 -1.25
CA GLY A 2 -7.68 42.90 -0.43
C GLY A 2 -8.33 41.52 -0.25
N GLY A 3 -8.32 40.66 -1.28
CA GLY A 3 -9.07 39.40 -1.23
C GLY A 3 -8.54 38.30 -0.30
N ALA A 4 -7.24 38.31 0.06
CA ALA A 4 -6.69 37.31 0.98
C ALA A 4 -7.11 37.56 2.43
N ALA A 5 -7.18 38.83 2.84
CA ALA A 5 -7.64 39.20 4.18
C ALA A 5 -9.15 38.95 4.34
N GLU A 6 -9.93 39.22 3.30
CA GLU A 6 -11.37 38.93 3.26
C GLU A 6 -11.66 37.42 3.32
N LYS A 7 -10.93 36.61 2.54
CA LYS A 7 -11.01 35.14 2.61
C LYS A 7 -10.58 34.59 3.97
N ALA A 8 -9.51 35.12 4.56
CA ALA A 8 -9.08 34.72 5.90
C ALA A 8 -10.18 35.02 6.94
N ARG A 9 -10.78 36.21 6.86
CA ARG A 9 -11.88 36.61 7.74
C ARG A 9 -13.08 35.67 7.62
N PHE A 10 -13.46 35.30 6.39
CA PHE A 10 -14.54 34.33 6.16
C PHE A 10 -14.30 32.99 6.89
N TYR A 11 -13.10 32.39 6.75
CA TYR A 11 -12.79 31.13 7.43
C TYR A 11 -12.73 31.26 8.96
N LEU A 12 -12.26 32.40 9.47
CA LEU A 12 -12.25 32.68 10.90
C LEU A 12 -13.67 32.85 11.48
N GLU A 13 -14.57 33.52 10.75
CA GLU A 13 -15.97 33.68 11.14
C GLU A 13 -16.70 32.32 11.18
N ARG A 14 -16.46 31.43 10.20
CA ARG A 14 -16.99 30.05 10.19
C ARG A 14 -16.47 29.21 11.37
N ALA A 15 -15.31 29.54 11.92
CA ALA A 15 -14.74 28.86 13.09
C ALA A 15 -15.19 29.46 14.44
N ALA A 16 -15.85 30.62 14.45
CA ALA A 16 -16.24 31.32 15.66
C ALA A 16 -17.27 30.57 16.54
N PRO A 17 -18.30 29.90 16.00
CA PRO A 17 -19.28 29.17 16.81
C PRO A 17 -18.64 28.05 17.66
N GLU A 18 -17.69 27.31 17.09
CA GLU A 18 -16.96 26.25 17.82
C GLU A 18 -16.13 26.83 18.98
N LEU A 19 -15.50 27.99 18.77
CA LEU A 19 -14.73 28.64 19.83
C LEU A 19 -15.62 29.19 20.95
N ARG A 20 -16.84 29.66 20.64
CA ARG A 20 -17.83 30.04 21.66
C ARG A 20 -18.29 28.84 22.47
N GLU A 21 -18.55 27.71 21.81
CA GLU A 21 -18.88 26.45 22.49
C GLU A 21 -17.77 26.03 23.47
N PHE A 22 -16.50 26.17 23.05
CA PHE A 22 -15.35 25.85 23.91
C PHE A 22 -15.24 26.75 25.14
N GLU A 23 -15.63 28.02 25.01
CA GLU A 23 -15.68 28.99 26.12
C GLU A 23 -16.84 28.67 27.07
N GLU A 24 -18.05 28.47 26.54
CA GLU A 24 -19.26 28.18 27.31
C GLU A 24 -19.15 26.88 28.11
N LYS A 25 -18.49 25.87 27.55
CA LYS A 25 -18.27 24.57 28.20
C LYS A 25 -17.02 24.52 29.07
N GLU A 26 -16.33 25.66 29.23
CA GLU A 26 -15.08 25.80 30.00
C GLU A 26 -13.98 24.79 29.60
N ILE A 27 -13.99 24.32 28.34
CA ILE A 27 -12.99 23.38 27.81
C ILE A 27 -11.66 24.12 27.61
N PHE A 28 -11.76 25.36 27.13
CA PHE A 28 -10.66 26.29 26.94
C PHE A 28 -11.06 27.62 27.57
N THR A 29 -10.13 28.28 28.25
CA THR A 29 -10.40 29.56 28.92
C THR A 29 -9.55 30.67 28.30
N LYS A 30 -8.53 31.17 29.00
CA LYS A 30 -7.68 32.29 28.57
C LYS A 30 -6.88 32.01 27.28
N GLU A 31 -6.75 30.74 26.91
CA GLU A 31 -6.03 30.31 25.71
C GLU A 31 -6.85 30.44 24.41
N ILE A 32 -8.16 30.74 24.46
CA ILE A 32 -8.96 30.94 23.23
C ILE A 32 -8.38 32.08 22.39
N ARG A 33 -7.88 33.15 23.03
CA ARG A 33 -7.24 34.27 22.30
C ARG A 33 -5.99 33.82 21.55
N SER A 34 -5.15 32.97 22.16
CA SER A 34 -3.95 32.46 21.49
C SER A 34 -4.29 31.47 20.38
N LEU A 35 -5.37 30.69 20.53
CA LEU A 35 -5.91 29.85 19.45
C LEU A 35 -6.39 30.67 18.25
N VAL A 36 -7.13 31.77 18.51
CA VAL A 36 -7.62 32.68 17.44
C VAL A 36 -6.46 33.32 16.70
N VAL A 37 -5.47 33.86 17.41
CA VAL A 37 -4.27 34.47 16.80
C VAL A 37 -3.54 33.43 15.94
N LYS A 38 -3.26 32.25 16.51
CA LYS A 38 -2.54 31.19 15.79
C LYS A 38 -3.31 30.70 14.56
N ARG A 39 -4.64 30.58 14.64
CA ARG A 39 -5.48 30.23 13.48
C ARG A 39 -5.44 31.32 12.42
N SER A 40 -5.51 32.59 12.83
CA SER A 40 -5.39 33.75 11.93
C SER A 40 -4.05 33.74 11.19
N ASP A 41 -2.95 33.50 11.90
CA ASP A 41 -1.61 33.43 11.32
C ASP A 41 -1.51 32.32 10.26
N TYR A 42 -2.07 31.13 10.55
CA TYR A 42 -2.11 30.04 9.58
C TYR A 42 -3.01 30.35 8.38
N GLU A 43 -4.18 30.95 8.58
CA GLU A 43 -5.08 31.31 7.47
C GLU A 43 -4.43 32.32 6.53
N HIS A 44 -3.75 33.34 7.07
CA HIS A 44 -2.97 34.27 6.26
C HIS A 44 -1.80 33.59 5.55
N LEU A 45 -1.12 32.64 6.22
CA LEU A 45 -0.01 31.90 5.65
C LEU A 45 -0.44 31.04 4.45
N ILE A 46 -1.51 30.26 4.56
CA ILE A 46 -1.96 29.37 3.47
C ILE A 46 -2.61 30.14 2.30
N LEU A 47 -3.21 31.29 2.59
CA LEU A 47 -3.75 32.19 1.57
C LEU A 47 -2.67 33.03 0.87
N SER A 48 -1.45 33.05 1.40
CA SER A 48 -0.35 33.75 0.77
C SER A 48 -0.03 33.18 -0.64
N PRO A 49 0.40 34.00 -1.61
CA PRO A 49 0.71 33.53 -2.96
C PRO A 49 1.84 32.48 -3.00
N GLY A 50 2.81 32.55 -2.09
CA GLY A 50 4.01 31.71 -2.06
C GLY A 50 3.96 30.54 -1.08
N THR A 51 2.77 30.08 -0.69
CA THR A 51 2.63 28.96 0.25
C THR A 51 3.19 27.65 -0.30
N LYS A 52 3.64 26.79 0.62
CA LYS A 52 4.19 25.47 0.32
C LYS A 52 3.28 24.37 0.86
N PRO A 53 3.35 23.15 0.29
CA PRO A 53 2.68 21.98 0.85
C PRO A 53 2.95 21.77 2.35
N THR A 54 4.17 22.07 2.80
CA THR A 54 4.57 21.97 4.21
C THR A 54 3.81 22.90 5.14
N ASP A 55 3.37 24.07 4.65
CA ASP A 55 2.64 25.05 5.44
C ASP A 55 1.22 24.53 5.73
N PHE A 56 0.56 23.97 4.71
CA PHE A 56 -0.72 23.28 4.87
C PHE A 56 -0.61 22.10 5.83
N LEU A 57 0.41 21.23 5.68
CA LEU A 57 0.62 20.10 6.59
C LEU A 57 0.86 20.55 8.04
N SER A 58 1.60 21.65 8.23
CA SER A 58 1.83 22.23 9.55
C SER A 58 0.53 22.73 10.17
N TYR A 59 -0.31 23.39 9.38
CA TYR A 59 -1.62 23.86 9.84
C TYR A 59 -2.55 22.69 10.20
N ILE A 60 -2.62 21.67 9.35
CA ILE A 60 -3.41 20.45 9.58
C ILE A 60 -2.94 19.70 10.83
N SER A 61 -1.62 19.56 11.01
CA SER A 61 -1.03 18.93 12.20
C SER A 61 -1.42 19.68 13.47
N TRP A 62 -1.44 21.02 13.41
CA TRP A 62 -1.89 21.85 14.52
C TRP A 62 -3.39 21.68 14.81
N GLU A 63 -4.28 21.72 13.80
CA GLU A 63 -5.72 21.51 14.01
C GLU A 63 -6.04 20.09 14.52
N THR A 64 -5.35 19.07 14.01
CA THR A 64 -5.49 17.68 14.50
C THR A 64 -5.02 17.54 15.95
N SER A 65 -3.93 18.23 16.31
CA SER A 65 -3.43 18.26 17.69
C SER A 65 -4.37 19.02 18.63
N LEU A 66 -5.01 20.09 18.15
CA LEU A 66 -6.03 20.84 18.89
C LEU A 66 -7.26 19.97 19.15
N ASP A 67 -7.75 19.23 18.16
CA ASP A 67 -8.87 18.31 18.35
C ASP A 67 -8.53 17.20 19.35
N ARG A 68 -7.32 16.62 19.25
CA ARG A 68 -6.83 15.63 20.21
C ARG A 68 -6.75 16.20 21.64
N LEU A 69 -6.31 17.45 21.79
CA LEU A 69 -6.27 18.13 23.08
C LEU A 69 -7.68 18.36 23.64
N ARG A 70 -8.60 18.82 22.80
CA ARG A 70 -10.02 18.97 23.14
C ARG A 70 -10.59 17.64 23.62
N ALA A 71 -10.41 16.55 22.87
CA ALA A 71 -10.94 15.23 23.22
C ALA A 71 -10.46 14.77 24.61
N LYS A 72 -9.16 14.94 24.91
CA LYS A 72 -8.60 14.63 26.25
C LYS A 72 -9.22 15.47 27.36
N ARG A 73 -9.47 16.76 27.10
CA ARG A 73 -10.08 17.67 28.08
C ARG A 73 -11.55 17.36 28.30
N CYS A 74 -12.32 17.10 27.25
CA CYS A 74 -13.71 16.66 27.35
C CYS A 74 -13.83 15.39 28.19
N ALA A 75 -12.93 14.40 27.97
CA ALA A 75 -12.87 13.20 28.80
C ALA A 75 -12.58 13.51 30.28
N ARG A 76 -11.62 14.41 30.57
CA ARG A 76 -11.29 14.82 31.94
C ARG A 76 -12.43 15.57 32.64
N LEU A 77 -13.10 16.47 31.91
CA LEU A 77 -14.20 17.30 32.41
C LEU A 77 -15.57 16.58 32.34
N LYS A 78 -15.60 15.34 31.83
CA LYS A 78 -16.81 14.53 31.62
C LYS A 78 -17.88 15.22 30.75
N ILE A 79 -17.45 16.06 29.82
CA ILE A 79 -18.32 16.74 28.85
C ILE A 79 -18.60 15.77 27.70
N ARG A 80 -19.86 15.38 27.53
CA ARG A 80 -20.28 14.43 26.48
C ARG A 80 -20.73 15.10 25.18
N ASN A 81 -21.20 16.35 25.24
CA ASN A 81 -21.88 17.01 24.12
C ASN A 81 -20.96 17.92 23.30
N SER A 82 -19.66 17.62 23.17
CA SER A 82 -18.75 18.39 22.30
C SER A 82 -18.25 17.49 21.17
N SER A 83 -18.66 17.78 19.94
CA SER A 83 -18.47 16.89 18.79
C SER A 83 -17.22 17.23 17.98
N SER A 84 -16.53 16.21 17.45
CA SER A 84 -15.34 16.37 16.59
C SER A 84 -15.65 16.79 15.15
N HIS A 85 -16.94 16.85 14.79
CA HIS A 85 -17.38 17.11 13.43
C HIS A 85 -16.91 18.46 12.89
N ALA A 86 -16.99 19.55 13.67
CA ALA A 86 -16.55 20.87 13.23
C ALA A 86 -15.03 20.92 12.94
N SER A 87 -14.21 20.37 13.83
CA SER A 87 -12.76 20.26 13.64
C SER A 87 -12.38 19.34 12.47
N GLN A 88 -13.11 18.25 12.27
CA GLN A 88 -12.90 17.34 11.14
C GLN A 88 -13.27 18.02 9.82
N ALA A 89 -14.44 18.68 9.74
CA ALA A 89 -14.88 19.42 8.57
C ALA A 89 -13.89 20.52 8.19
N ARG A 90 -13.36 21.25 9.18
CA ARG A 90 -12.30 22.24 8.94
C ARG A 90 -11.04 21.59 8.39
N THR A 91 -10.57 20.52 9.01
CA THR A 91 -9.38 19.78 8.52
C THR A 91 -9.58 19.29 7.08
N PHE A 92 -10.76 18.76 6.76
CA PHE A 92 -11.14 18.39 5.39
C PHE A 92 -11.07 19.57 4.43
N ASN A 93 -11.60 20.74 4.79
CA ASN A 93 -11.55 21.94 3.96
C ASN A 93 -10.11 22.45 3.75
N ILE A 94 -9.25 22.36 4.77
CA ILE A 94 -7.84 22.72 4.64
C ILE A 94 -7.14 21.77 3.66
N PHE A 95 -7.41 20.46 3.74
CA PHE A 95 -6.90 19.49 2.77
C PHE A 95 -7.41 19.76 1.35
N GLU A 96 -8.70 20.04 1.16
CA GLU A 96 -9.26 20.37 -0.16
C GLU A 96 -8.57 21.60 -0.78
N ARG A 97 -8.40 22.66 0.02
CA ARG A 97 -7.63 23.84 -0.39
C ARG A 97 -6.17 23.49 -0.72
N ALA A 98 -5.55 22.60 0.05
CA ALA A 98 -4.17 22.18 -0.16
C ALA A 98 -3.99 21.42 -1.47
N VAL A 99 -4.83 20.42 -1.76
CA VAL A 99 -4.73 19.61 -2.99
C VAL A 99 -5.18 20.38 -4.22
N ASN A 100 -6.10 21.34 -4.10
CA ASN A 100 -6.47 22.22 -5.21
C ASN A 100 -5.35 23.22 -5.55
N LYS A 101 -4.60 23.71 -4.55
CA LYS A 101 -3.48 24.64 -4.76
C LYS A 101 -2.19 23.92 -5.19
N HIS A 102 -1.96 22.71 -4.68
CA HIS A 102 -0.76 21.90 -4.95
C HIS A 102 -1.13 20.48 -5.40
N PRO A 103 -1.82 20.29 -6.53
CA PRO A 103 -2.29 18.99 -6.98
C PRO A 103 -1.15 18.01 -7.27
N GLY A 104 0.04 18.52 -7.60
CA GLY A 104 1.24 17.73 -7.86
C GLY A 104 1.89 17.08 -6.64
N SER A 105 1.51 17.46 -5.42
CA SER A 105 2.19 16.97 -4.21
C SER A 105 1.60 15.63 -3.73
N LEU A 106 2.29 14.53 -4.00
CA LEU A 106 1.93 13.21 -3.51
C LEU A 106 1.85 13.16 -1.98
N GLN A 107 2.74 13.89 -1.29
CA GLN A 107 2.74 13.95 0.18
C GLN A 107 1.42 14.50 0.74
N LEU A 108 0.81 15.51 0.10
CA LEU A 108 -0.50 16.03 0.51
C LEU A 108 -1.60 15.00 0.27
N TRP A 109 -1.59 14.32 -0.88
CA TRP A 109 -2.58 13.28 -1.19
C TRP A 109 -2.52 12.11 -0.20
N PHE A 110 -1.32 11.61 0.12
CA PHE A 110 -1.16 10.55 1.12
C PHE A 110 -1.60 11.00 2.51
N ALA A 111 -1.15 12.17 2.97
CA ALA A 111 -1.60 12.71 4.25
C ALA A 111 -3.12 12.91 4.30
N TYR A 112 -3.73 13.27 3.17
CA TYR A 112 -5.18 13.45 3.09
C TYR A 112 -5.93 12.12 3.19
N LEU A 113 -5.45 11.11 2.46
CA LEU A 113 -5.98 9.74 2.53
C LEU A 113 -5.80 9.13 3.92
N ASP A 114 -4.67 9.35 4.57
CA ASP A 114 -4.38 8.90 5.93
C ASP A 114 -5.34 9.55 6.94
N PHE A 115 -5.56 10.86 6.82
CA PHE A 115 -6.51 11.57 7.67
C PHE A 115 -7.92 11.02 7.49
N ALA A 116 -8.41 10.93 6.24
CA ALA A 116 -9.74 10.39 5.92
C ALA A 116 -9.91 8.94 6.44
N ALA A 117 -8.85 8.12 6.36
CA ALA A 117 -8.85 6.78 6.93
C ALA A 117 -8.91 6.78 8.46
N SER A 118 -8.19 7.70 9.12
CA SER A 118 -8.12 7.80 10.58
C SER A 118 -9.46 8.18 11.22
N VAL A 119 -10.23 9.04 10.54
CA VAL A 119 -11.60 9.43 10.95
C VAL A 119 -12.68 8.51 10.42
N LYS A 120 -12.30 7.38 9.80
CA LYS A 120 -13.20 6.36 9.24
C LYS A 120 -14.18 6.87 8.16
N ALA A 121 -13.85 7.96 7.47
CA ALA A 121 -14.67 8.51 6.38
C ALA A 121 -14.49 7.71 5.07
N THR A 122 -15.05 6.50 4.99
CA THR A 122 -14.83 5.54 3.89
C THR A 122 -15.29 6.04 2.53
N LYS A 123 -16.52 6.58 2.42
CA LYS A 123 -17.06 7.13 1.17
C LYS A 123 -16.20 8.29 0.65
N ARG A 124 -15.87 9.23 1.54
CA ARG A 124 -15.00 10.37 1.21
C ARG A 124 -13.59 9.91 0.83
N TRP A 125 -13.03 8.94 1.54
CA TRP A 125 -11.74 8.32 1.21
C TRP A 125 -11.72 7.79 -0.23
N ASN A 126 -12.77 7.07 -0.66
CA ASN A 126 -12.86 6.55 -2.02
C ASN A 126 -12.88 7.67 -3.08
N ARG A 127 -13.62 8.76 -2.82
CA ARG A 127 -13.65 9.95 -3.71
C ARG A 127 -12.26 10.59 -3.81
N ILE A 128 -11.58 10.79 -2.67
CA ILE A 128 -10.23 11.36 -2.61
C ILE A 128 -9.23 10.45 -3.34
N ALA A 129 -9.26 9.14 -3.10
CA ALA A 129 -8.36 8.17 -3.73
C ALA A 129 -8.52 8.18 -5.25
N THR A 130 -9.77 8.24 -5.73
CA THR A 130 -10.06 8.32 -7.16
C THR A 130 -9.53 9.61 -7.78
N ARG A 131 -9.71 10.77 -7.11
CA ARG A 131 -9.12 12.05 -7.56
C ARG A 131 -7.59 12.00 -7.59
N ALA A 132 -6.97 11.44 -6.55
CA ALA A 132 -5.51 11.31 -6.47
C ALA A 132 -4.97 10.43 -7.62
N ILE A 133 -5.58 9.27 -7.87
CA ILE A 133 -5.20 8.35 -8.94
C ILE A 133 -5.40 8.97 -10.32
N ARG A 134 -6.46 9.76 -10.53
CA ARG A 134 -6.70 10.50 -11.78
C ARG A 134 -5.58 11.48 -12.11
N LEU A 135 -5.07 12.19 -11.10
CA LEU A 135 -3.98 13.15 -11.26
C LEU A 135 -2.61 12.46 -11.36
N HIS A 136 -2.44 11.33 -10.70
CA HIS A 136 -1.16 10.60 -10.58
C HIS A 136 -1.28 9.14 -11.02
N PRO A 137 -1.69 8.84 -12.27
CA PRO A 137 -1.97 7.48 -12.70
C PRO A 137 -0.71 6.60 -12.78
N SER A 138 0.48 7.20 -12.90
CA SER A 138 1.76 6.48 -12.95
C SER A 138 2.33 6.12 -11.57
N GLU A 139 1.74 6.63 -10.48
CA GLU A 139 2.24 6.38 -9.13
C GLU A 139 1.75 5.03 -8.61
N SER A 140 2.67 4.06 -8.49
CA SER A 140 2.37 2.70 -8.03
C SER A 140 1.80 2.67 -6.62
N SER A 141 2.29 3.54 -5.73
CA SER A 141 1.92 3.60 -4.33
C SER A 141 0.43 3.89 -4.11
N LEU A 142 -0.18 4.74 -4.94
CA LEU A 142 -1.61 5.08 -4.86
C LEU A 142 -2.50 3.89 -5.25
N TRP A 143 -2.14 3.20 -6.33
CA TRP A 143 -2.86 1.99 -6.78
C TRP A 143 -2.73 0.86 -5.74
N ALA A 144 -1.54 0.65 -5.19
CA ALA A 144 -1.29 -0.33 -4.14
C ALA A 144 -2.12 0.00 -2.88
N LEU A 145 -2.16 1.26 -2.46
CA LEU A 145 -2.96 1.69 -1.30
C LEU A 145 -4.45 1.42 -1.49
N ALA A 146 -5.00 1.74 -2.67
CA ALA A 146 -6.40 1.47 -3.00
C ALA A 146 -6.72 -0.03 -3.04
N GLY A 147 -5.87 -0.82 -3.71
CA GLY A 147 -5.99 -2.27 -3.78
C GLY A 147 -5.93 -2.94 -2.40
N ARG A 148 -4.92 -2.60 -1.58
CA ARG A 148 -4.77 -3.15 -0.21
C ARG A 148 -5.97 -2.80 0.67
N ARG A 149 -6.50 -1.57 0.57
CA ARG A 149 -7.67 -1.16 1.36
C ARG A 149 -8.92 -1.94 0.97
N ALA A 150 -9.17 -2.11 -0.33
CA ALA A 150 -10.29 -2.92 -0.81
C ALA A 150 -10.16 -4.38 -0.36
N ALA A 151 -8.97 -4.97 -0.49
CA ALA A 151 -8.69 -6.33 -0.03
C ALA A 151 -8.86 -6.49 1.49
N LYS A 152 -8.48 -5.47 2.28
CA LYS A 152 -8.69 -5.45 3.73
C LYS A 152 -10.18 -5.32 4.10
N ALA A 153 -10.97 -4.62 3.29
CA ALA A 153 -12.42 -4.55 3.44
C ALA A 153 -13.13 -5.88 3.07
N GLY A 154 -12.41 -6.85 2.48
CA GLY A 154 -12.94 -8.15 2.08
C GLY A 154 -13.39 -8.21 0.62
N ASP A 155 -13.37 -7.09 -0.09
CA ASP A 155 -13.76 -7.00 -1.49
C ASP A 155 -12.55 -7.23 -2.41
N MET A 156 -12.30 -8.51 -2.70
CA MET A 156 -11.17 -8.89 -3.55
C MET A 156 -11.40 -8.52 -5.03
N GLU A 157 -12.66 -8.47 -5.49
CA GLU A 157 -12.98 -8.09 -6.86
C GLU A 157 -12.64 -6.62 -7.12
N LYS A 158 -13.04 -5.72 -6.21
CA LYS A 158 -12.61 -4.32 -6.26
C LYS A 158 -11.10 -4.18 -6.12
N ALA A 159 -10.46 -4.97 -5.25
CA ALA A 159 -9.00 -4.94 -5.13
C ALA A 159 -8.32 -5.29 -6.45
N ARG A 160 -8.73 -6.39 -7.09
CA ARG A 160 -8.27 -6.81 -8.43
C ARG A 160 -8.49 -5.73 -9.47
N ALA A 161 -9.66 -5.08 -9.48
CA ALA A 161 -9.94 -4.00 -10.43
C ALA A 161 -8.95 -2.82 -10.30
N HIS A 162 -8.59 -2.43 -9.07
CA HIS A 162 -7.59 -1.39 -8.84
C HIS A 162 -6.20 -1.84 -9.29
N TYR A 163 -5.78 -3.06 -8.92
CA TYR A 163 -4.47 -3.58 -9.32
C TYR A 163 -4.35 -3.77 -10.83
N LEU A 164 -5.35 -4.35 -11.49
CA LEU A 164 -5.36 -4.56 -12.93
C LEU A 164 -5.31 -3.23 -13.69
N ARG A 165 -6.09 -2.22 -13.30
CA ARG A 165 -5.99 -0.87 -13.89
C ARG A 165 -4.63 -0.23 -13.62
N GLY A 166 -4.13 -0.33 -12.39
CA GLY A 166 -2.83 0.22 -12.03
C GLY A 166 -1.69 -0.44 -12.81
N CYS A 167 -1.69 -1.76 -12.99
CA CYS A 167 -0.70 -2.49 -13.79
C CYS A 167 -0.68 -2.04 -15.26
N ARG A 168 -1.81 -1.56 -15.79
CA ARG A 168 -1.87 -0.97 -17.13
C ARG A 168 -1.22 0.42 -17.22
N PHE A 169 -1.16 1.19 -16.13
CA PHE A 169 -0.46 2.48 -16.09
C PHE A 169 1.01 2.37 -15.65
N CYS A 170 1.29 1.57 -14.63
CA CYS A 170 2.59 1.38 -14.02
C CYS A 170 3.32 0.21 -14.69
N THR A 171 3.95 0.50 -15.83
CA THR A 171 4.72 -0.49 -16.63
C THR A 171 6.22 -0.27 -16.61
N THR A 172 6.71 0.72 -15.85
CA THR A 172 8.12 1.08 -15.76
C THR A 172 8.79 0.48 -14.54
N GLU A 173 8.05 0.29 -13.45
CA GLU A 173 8.56 -0.23 -12.18
C GLU A 173 7.84 -1.54 -11.79
N PRO A 174 8.55 -2.51 -11.19
CA PRO A 174 7.97 -3.79 -10.77
C PRO A 174 7.10 -3.69 -9.51
N ASP A 175 7.21 -2.61 -8.74
CA ASP A 175 6.65 -2.50 -7.38
C ASP A 175 5.16 -2.83 -7.31
N LEU A 176 4.35 -2.25 -8.21
CA LEU A 176 2.91 -2.50 -8.22
C LEU A 176 2.57 -3.96 -8.57
N TRP A 177 3.34 -4.56 -9.48
CA TRP A 177 3.12 -5.94 -9.91
C TRP A 177 3.49 -6.94 -8.81
N VAL A 178 4.57 -6.67 -8.08
CA VAL A 178 4.98 -7.44 -6.91
C VAL A 178 3.94 -7.28 -5.79
N GLU A 179 3.44 -6.07 -5.55
CA GLU A 179 2.38 -5.82 -4.56
C GLU A 179 1.04 -6.46 -4.94
N TYR A 180 0.70 -6.51 -6.23
CA TYR A 180 -0.48 -7.23 -6.68
C TYR A 180 -0.34 -8.73 -6.43
N ALA A 181 0.78 -9.33 -6.81
CA ALA A 181 1.06 -10.73 -6.56
C ALA A 181 1.10 -11.05 -5.05
N ARG A 182 1.61 -10.13 -4.21
CA ARG A 182 1.53 -10.22 -2.74
C ARG A 182 0.10 -10.26 -2.24
N CYS A 183 -0.76 -9.35 -2.71
CA CYS A 183 -2.16 -9.29 -2.32
C CYS A 183 -2.90 -10.61 -2.64
N GLU A 184 -2.63 -11.20 -3.80
CA GLU A 184 -3.20 -12.50 -4.19
C GLU A 184 -2.66 -13.64 -3.31
N MET A 185 -1.36 -13.65 -2.98
CA MET A 185 -0.78 -14.63 -2.05
C MET A 185 -1.38 -14.53 -0.64
N GLU A 186 -1.57 -13.31 -0.11
CA GLU A 186 -2.23 -13.08 1.17
C GLU A 186 -3.68 -13.62 1.16
N TRP A 187 -4.37 -13.51 0.02
CA TRP A 187 -5.73 -14.04 -0.13
C TRP A 187 -5.78 -15.55 -0.25
N LEU A 188 -4.84 -16.17 -0.97
CA LEU A 188 -4.69 -17.62 -1.00
C LEU A 188 -4.48 -18.18 0.41
N GLN A 189 -3.58 -17.55 1.18
CA GLN A 189 -3.34 -17.93 2.56
C GLN A 189 -4.62 -17.83 3.41
N LYS A 190 -5.41 -16.75 3.26
CA LYS A 190 -6.70 -16.59 3.95
C LYS A 190 -7.70 -17.68 3.55
N ILE A 191 -7.76 -18.08 2.28
CA ILE A 191 -8.66 -19.14 1.81
C ILE A 191 -8.25 -20.51 2.36
N GLU A 192 -6.97 -20.84 2.30
CA GLU A 192 -6.44 -22.10 2.83
C GLU A 192 -6.64 -22.18 4.34
N ALA A 193 -6.37 -21.10 5.08
CA ALA A 193 -6.63 -21.02 6.52
C ALA A 193 -8.12 -21.20 6.86
N LYS A 194 -9.04 -20.59 6.09
CA LYS A 194 -10.49 -20.79 6.26
C LYS A 194 -10.90 -22.25 6.03
N LYS A 195 -10.27 -22.93 5.07
CA LYS A 195 -10.53 -24.34 4.76
C LYS A 195 -9.93 -25.29 5.82
N ALA A 196 -8.74 -25.00 6.32
CA ALA A 196 -8.11 -25.77 7.40
C ALA A 196 -8.88 -25.64 8.73
N GLY A 197 -9.40 -24.44 9.03
CA GLY A 197 -10.22 -24.18 10.23
C GLY A 197 -11.66 -24.71 10.15
N LYS A 198 -12.22 -24.88 8.93
CA LYS A 198 -13.50 -25.55 8.71
C LYS A 198 -13.26 -27.02 8.40
N GLY A 199 -13.16 -27.85 9.43
CA GLY A 199 -13.20 -29.30 9.29
C GLY A 199 -14.32 -29.73 8.33
N VAL A 200 -13.93 -30.49 7.30
CA VAL A 200 -14.77 -31.22 6.34
C VAL A 200 -16.26 -30.83 6.35
N ARG A 201 -16.63 -29.78 5.60
CA ARG A 201 -17.97 -29.68 5.03
C ARG A 201 -17.86 -29.47 3.53
N LYS A 202 -18.17 -30.54 2.81
CA LYS A 202 -18.30 -30.59 1.36
C LYS A 202 -19.46 -29.65 0.98
N GLY A 203 -19.18 -28.63 0.17
CA GLY A 203 -20.17 -27.77 -0.46
C GLY A 203 -20.56 -26.53 0.36
N VAL A 204 -19.82 -25.43 0.17
CA VAL A 204 -20.41 -24.08 0.21
C VAL A 204 -19.83 -23.31 -0.97
N ASN A 205 -20.70 -22.84 -1.86
CA ASN A 205 -20.33 -22.05 -3.02
C ASN A 205 -19.74 -20.70 -2.56
N PRO A 206 -18.62 -20.22 -3.15
CA PRO A 206 -17.97 -18.97 -2.74
C PRO A 206 -18.83 -17.70 -2.90
N VAL A 207 -19.98 -17.81 -3.58
CA VAL A 207 -20.84 -16.68 -3.97
C VAL A 207 -21.80 -16.24 -2.84
N GLU A 208 -22.20 -17.14 -1.93
CA GLU A 208 -23.13 -16.77 -0.85
C GLU A 208 -22.47 -15.99 0.28
N ALA A 209 -21.16 -16.12 0.48
CA ALA A 209 -20.43 -15.38 1.51
C ALA A 209 -20.18 -13.89 1.15
N ILE A 210 -20.51 -13.47 -0.08
CA ILE A 210 -20.36 -12.08 -0.56
C ILE A 210 -21.60 -11.24 -0.18
N LYS A 211 -22.79 -11.86 -0.08
CA LYS A 211 -24.04 -11.15 0.26
C LYS A 211 -24.14 -10.72 1.73
N ASP A 212 -23.52 -11.45 2.65
CA ASP A 212 -23.56 -11.10 4.08
C ASP A 212 -22.64 -9.92 4.44
N THR A 213 -21.79 -9.46 3.53
CA THR A 213 -20.96 -8.25 3.71
C THR A 213 -21.60 -6.96 3.19
N GLU A 214 -22.66 -7.04 2.39
CA GLU A 214 -23.38 -5.86 1.88
C GLU A 214 -24.33 -5.25 2.92
N THR A 215 -24.75 -6.00 3.94
CA THR A 215 -25.75 -5.57 4.92
C THR A 215 -25.18 -4.86 6.16
N LEU A 216 -23.86 -4.69 6.27
CA LEU A 216 -23.21 -4.03 7.41
C LEU A 216 -22.60 -2.65 7.09
N GLN A 217 -22.83 -2.09 5.89
CA GLN A 217 -22.29 -0.79 5.48
C GLN A 217 -23.24 0.41 5.62
N GLU A 218 -24.40 0.24 6.27
CA GLU A 218 -25.34 1.35 6.51
C GLU A 218 -25.20 2.04 7.89
N GLY A 219 -24.29 1.59 8.76
CA GLY A 219 -24.19 2.09 10.13
C GLY A 219 -23.03 3.06 10.41
N ASP A 220 -22.88 4.14 9.62
CA ASP A 220 -22.27 5.43 10.01
C ASP A 220 -22.13 6.29 8.74
N VAL A 221 -23.26 6.73 8.18
CA VAL A 221 -23.27 7.89 7.30
C VAL A 221 -23.26 9.10 8.23
N ILE A 222 -22.11 9.75 8.37
CA ILE A 222 -22.11 11.13 8.85
C ILE A 222 -22.63 11.96 7.67
N GLU A 223 -23.93 12.25 7.68
CA GLU A 223 -24.48 13.40 6.94
C GLU A 223 -23.82 14.64 7.54
N PHE A 224 -22.81 15.15 6.84
CA PHE A 224 -22.39 16.52 7.00
C PHE A 224 -23.37 17.34 6.15
N ASP A 225 -23.92 18.43 6.68
CA ASP A 225 -24.67 19.40 5.87
C ASP A 225 -23.85 19.74 4.62
N GLU A 226 -24.31 19.23 3.47
CA GLU A 226 -23.76 19.50 2.14
C GLU A 226 -24.12 20.92 1.66
N GLU A 227 -24.74 21.75 2.51
CA GLU A 227 -25.21 23.10 2.14
C GLU A 227 -24.10 24.14 1.93
N ASP A 228 -22.81 23.79 2.03
CA ASP A 228 -21.71 24.78 1.99
C ASP A 228 -20.43 24.32 1.26
N SER A 229 -20.51 23.27 0.45
CA SER A 229 -19.54 23.04 -0.63
C SER A 229 -20.20 23.44 -1.94
N GLU A 230 -19.63 24.42 -2.64
CA GLU A 230 -19.89 24.74 -4.04
C GLU A 230 -19.49 23.58 -4.99
N ASP A 231 -19.85 22.35 -4.65
CA ASP A 231 -19.53 21.11 -5.36
C ASP A 231 -20.79 20.44 -5.95
N GLU A 232 -21.91 21.16 -6.09
CA GLU A 232 -23.11 20.66 -6.81
C GLU A 232 -22.92 20.55 -8.34
N ASP A 233 -21.78 20.95 -8.91
CA ASP A 233 -21.56 20.98 -10.37
C ASP A 233 -20.55 19.95 -10.92
N MET A 234 -20.15 18.93 -10.16
CA MET A 234 -19.24 17.87 -10.65
C MET A 234 -19.74 16.44 -10.41
N ASP A 235 -21.05 16.25 -10.49
CA ASP A 235 -21.75 14.96 -10.48
C ASP A 235 -21.60 14.17 -11.80
N GLY A 236 -20.54 14.43 -12.56
CA GLY A 236 -20.06 13.49 -13.56
C GLY A 236 -19.36 12.34 -12.85
N GLU A 237 -20.09 11.23 -12.64
CA GLU A 237 -19.64 9.94 -12.10
C GLU A 237 -18.12 9.80 -12.15
N LEU A 238 -17.47 9.94 -10.98
CA LEU A 238 -16.02 10.04 -10.87
C LEU A 238 -15.38 8.67 -11.20
N MET A 239 -15.30 8.29 -12.48
CA MET A 239 -14.67 7.07 -12.97
C MET A 239 -13.14 7.10 -12.88
N LEU A 240 -12.52 6.01 -12.40
CA LEU A 240 -11.07 5.86 -12.47
C LEU A 240 -10.57 5.99 -13.92
N PRO A 241 -9.35 6.50 -14.15
CA PRO A 241 -8.76 6.51 -15.48
C PRO A 241 -8.73 5.10 -16.04
N ASP A 242 -9.21 4.94 -17.26
CA ASP A 242 -9.07 3.71 -18.03
C ASP A 242 -8.05 3.96 -19.15
N PRO A 243 -6.90 3.25 -19.16
CA PRO A 243 -5.91 3.42 -20.21
C PRO A 243 -6.38 2.89 -21.57
N ASP A 244 -7.46 2.11 -21.60
CA ASP A 244 -8.08 1.56 -22.81
C ASP A 244 -9.34 2.34 -23.26
N ALA A 245 -9.79 3.34 -22.51
CA ALA A 245 -10.90 4.18 -22.95
C ALA A 245 -10.54 4.97 -24.22
N GLU A 246 -11.44 4.92 -25.20
CA GLU A 246 -11.30 5.69 -26.44
C GLU A 246 -11.23 7.18 -26.11
N GLY A 247 -10.17 7.87 -26.56
CA GLY A 247 -10.15 9.32 -26.54
C GLY A 247 -11.20 9.89 -27.50
N ALA A 248 -11.49 11.18 -27.40
CA ALA A 248 -12.37 11.90 -28.35
C ALA A 248 -11.98 11.72 -29.84
N ASP A 249 -10.77 11.21 -30.11
CA ASP A 249 -10.21 10.95 -31.44
C ASP A 249 -10.18 9.45 -31.84
N GLY A 250 -10.85 8.55 -31.10
CA GLY A 250 -11.04 7.14 -31.49
C GLY A 250 -9.76 6.29 -31.60
N LYS A 251 -8.62 6.74 -31.04
CA LYS A 251 -7.36 5.99 -30.98
C LYS A 251 -6.95 5.67 -29.53
N PRO A 252 -6.56 4.42 -29.21
CA PRO A 252 -6.07 4.08 -27.88
C PRO A 252 -4.77 4.84 -27.59
N LYS A 253 -4.70 5.51 -26.43
CA LYS A 253 -3.54 6.34 -26.04
C LYS A 253 -2.27 5.54 -25.74
N LYS A 254 -2.37 4.22 -25.50
CA LYS A 254 -1.22 3.33 -25.22
C LYS A 254 -1.46 1.91 -25.77
N LYS A 255 -0.36 1.17 -26.01
CA LYS A 255 -0.41 -0.28 -26.33
C LYS A 255 -1.05 -1.05 -25.17
N LYS A 256 -1.94 -2.01 -25.45
CA LYS A 256 -2.61 -2.86 -24.44
C LYS A 256 -1.56 -3.63 -23.62
N VAL A 257 -1.45 -3.29 -22.35
CA VAL A 257 -0.48 -3.86 -21.39
C VAL A 257 -0.92 -5.24 -20.89
N MET A 258 -2.23 -5.44 -20.78
CA MET A 258 -2.88 -6.74 -20.54
C MET A 258 -4.06 -6.84 -21.51
N THR A 259 -4.15 -7.94 -22.27
CA THR A 259 -5.34 -8.17 -23.11
C THR A 259 -6.56 -8.50 -22.26
N GLU A 260 -7.76 -8.14 -22.71
CA GLU A 260 -9.01 -8.54 -22.03
C GLU A 260 -9.13 -10.05 -21.88
N GLU A 261 -8.51 -10.80 -22.79
CA GLU A 261 -8.44 -12.25 -22.72
C GLU A 261 -7.49 -12.73 -21.59
N GLU A 262 -6.35 -12.06 -21.38
CA GLU A 262 -5.43 -12.34 -20.27
C GLU A 262 -6.06 -11.98 -18.91
N THR A 263 -6.82 -10.89 -18.81
CA THR A 263 -7.55 -10.55 -17.57
C THR A 263 -8.67 -11.55 -17.28
N ARG A 264 -9.42 -11.99 -18.30
CA ARG A 264 -10.44 -13.04 -18.14
C ARG A 264 -9.83 -14.39 -17.76
N LYS A 265 -8.65 -14.74 -18.29
CA LYS A 265 -7.92 -15.96 -17.92
C LYS A 265 -7.46 -15.91 -16.45
N ILE A 266 -7.07 -14.74 -15.94
CA ILE A 266 -6.77 -14.54 -14.53
C ILE A 266 -8.03 -14.74 -13.68
N GLU A 267 -9.16 -14.14 -14.07
CA GLU A 267 -10.43 -14.21 -13.33
C GLU A 267 -11.04 -15.62 -13.30
N GLN A 268 -10.89 -16.40 -14.38
CA GLN A 268 -11.46 -17.75 -14.52
C GLN A 268 -10.57 -18.88 -13.94
N SER A 269 -9.35 -18.56 -13.48
CA SER A 269 -8.41 -19.57 -12.99
C SER A 269 -8.81 -20.12 -11.61
N PRO A 270 -8.73 -21.45 -11.37
CA PRO A 270 -9.08 -22.04 -10.08
C PRO A 270 -8.31 -21.42 -8.92
N ALA A 271 -9.05 -20.75 -8.04
CA ALA A 271 -8.52 -19.95 -6.92
C ALA A 271 -7.48 -20.69 -6.08
N LEU A 272 -7.63 -22.00 -5.85
CA LEU A 272 -6.77 -22.76 -4.94
C LEU A 272 -5.44 -23.23 -5.54
N SER A 273 -5.24 -23.10 -6.85
CA SER A 273 -4.03 -23.63 -7.48
C SER A 273 -2.83 -22.69 -7.32
N GLY A 274 -3.04 -21.40 -7.06
CA GLY A 274 -1.97 -20.40 -7.18
C GLY A 274 -1.67 -20.00 -8.63
N ALA A 275 -2.59 -20.30 -9.57
CA ALA A 275 -2.47 -19.91 -10.98
C ALA A 275 -2.46 -18.40 -11.20
N ILE A 276 -3.18 -17.63 -10.37
CA ILE A 276 -3.26 -16.17 -10.51
C ILE A 276 -1.87 -15.51 -10.27
N PRO A 277 -1.16 -15.74 -9.15
CA PRO A 277 0.19 -15.24 -8.98
C PRO A 277 1.17 -15.60 -10.10
N MET A 278 1.10 -16.82 -10.64
CA MET A 278 1.95 -17.23 -11.76
C MET A 278 1.58 -16.52 -13.06
N ALA A 279 0.28 -16.34 -13.34
CA ALA A 279 -0.18 -15.58 -14.50
C ALA A 279 0.26 -14.11 -14.41
N ILE A 280 0.23 -13.50 -13.22
CA ILE A 280 0.76 -12.15 -12.99
C ILE A 280 2.25 -12.12 -13.34
N PHE A 281 3.02 -13.09 -12.87
CA PHE A 281 4.45 -13.20 -13.20
C PHE A 281 4.67 -13.40 -14.71
N ASP A 282 3.91 -14.26 -15.37
CA ASP A 282 4.06 -14.53 -16.81
C ASP A 282 3.70 -13.34 -17.69
N ILE A 283 2.75 -12.50 -17.25
CA ILE A 283 2.43 -11.25 -17.94
C ILE A 283 3.50 -10.19 -17.63
N ALA A 284 4.01 -10.15 -16.39
CA ALA A 284 5.11 -9.28 -16.00
C ALA A 284 6.37 -9.53 -16.85
N ARG A 285 6.64 -10.79 -17.24
CA ARG A 285 7.74 -11.17 -18.16
C ARG A 285 7.74 -10.41 -19.49
N LYS A 286 6.56 -9.99 -19.95
CA LYS A 286 6.39 -9.28 -21.23
C LYS A 286 6.56 -7.75 -21.09
N GLN A 287 6.74 -7.24 -19.88
CA GLN A 287 6.79 -5.80 -19.60
C GLN A 287 8.19 -5.22 -19.72
N GLN A 288 8.27 -3.90 -19.87
CA GLN A 288 9.54 -3.18 -20.08
C GLN A 288 10.48 -3.24 -18.87
N PHE A 289 9.92 -3.30 -17.66
CA PHE A 289 10.69 -3.38 -16.42
C PHE A 289 11.30 -4.76 -16.16
N PHE A 290 10.93 -5.77 -16.96
CA PHE A 290 11.30 -7.14 -16.66
C PHE A 290 12.79 -7.38 -16.88
N GLY A 291 13.47 -7.73 -15.78
CA GLY A 291 14.87 -8.07 -15.74
C GLY A 291 15.15 -9.04 -14.60
N ALA A 292 16.40 -9.52 -14.51
CA ALA A 292 16.79 -10.48 -13.48
C ALA A 292 16.54 -9.96 -12.05
N ARG A 293 16.69 -8.65 -11.81
CA ARG A 293 16.38 -8.02 -10.53
C ARG A 293 14.87 -8.00 -10.22
N ALA A 294 14.03 -7.69 -11.21
CA ALA A 294 12.58 -7.71 -11.04
C ALA A 294 12.08 -9.14 -10.74
N ALA A 295 12.61 -10.15 -11.44
CA ALA A 295 12.28 -11.55 -11.18
C ALA A 295 12.71 -12.01 -9.78
N GLU A 296 13.88 -11.54 -9.30
CA GLU A 296 14.32 -11.77 -7.91
C GLU A 296 13.36 -11.13 -6.89
N MET A 297 12.82 -9.93 -7.16
CA MET A 297 11.82 -9.32 -6.28
C MET A 297 10.53 -10.15 -6.18
N PHE A 298 10.09 -10.76 -7.29
CA PHE A 298 8.98 -11.72 -7.25
C PHE A 298 9.33 -12.96 -6.42
N PHE A 299 10.52 -13.53 -6.61
CA PHE A 299 11.00 -14.66 -5.81
C PHE A 299 11.02 -14.33 -4.31
N ASP A 300 11.61 -13.20 -3.94
CA ASP A 300 11.71 -12.74 -2.55
C ASP A 300 10.34 -12.54 -1.92
N MET A 301 9.37 -12.01 -2.68
CA MET A 301 8.01 -11.84 -2.21
C MET A 301 7.30 -13.19 -2.02
N PHE A 302 7.37 -14.10 -3.00
CA PHE A 302 6.77 -15.43 -2.89
C PHE A 302 7.40 -16.29 -1.79
N ALA A 303 8.69 -16.11 -1.52
CA ALA A 303 9.41 -16.83 -0.47
C ALA A 303 8.92 -16.51 0.95
N GLN A 304 8.29 -15.34 1.16
CA GLN A 304 7.75 -14.94 2.48
C GLN A 304 6.55 -15.77 2.94
N PHE A 305 5.86 -16.46 2.02
CA PHE A 305 4.58 -17.13 2.29
C PHE A 305 4.72 -18.62 2.62
N GLY A 306 5.34 -18.96 3.75
CA GLY A 306 5.59 -20.36 4.17
C GLY A 306 4.36 -21.23 4.50
N GLY A 307 3.14 -20.67 4.47
CA GLY A 307 1.90 -21.36 4.84
C GLY A 307 0.96 -21.64 3.69
N VAL A 308 1.39 -21.47 2.43
CA VAL A 308 0.55 -21.63 1.24
C VAL A 308 0.94 -22.91 0.50
N SER A 309 -0.02 -23.80 0.26
CA SER A 309 0.19 -25.13 -0.34
C SER A 309 0.80 -25.04 -1.75
N SER A 310 0.48 -23.99 -2.51
CA SER A 310 1.01 -23.77 -3.85
C SER A 310 2.36 -23.02 -3.89
N GLN A 311 2.96 -22.66 -2.74
CA GLN A 311 4.16 -21.82 -2.70
C GLN A 311 5.33 -22.44 -3.47
N GLU A 312 5.66 -23.71 -3.20
CA GLU A 312 6.77 -24.42 -3.85
C GLU A 312 6.62 -24.42 -5.37
N ARG A 313 5.38 -24.63 -5.85
CA ARG A 313 5.06 -24.62 -7.28
C ARG A 313 5.24 -23.25 -7.91
N ILE A 314 4.80 -22.18 -7.24
CA ILE A 314 4.93 -20.79 -7.71
C ILE A 314 6.41 -20.39 -7.77
N VAL A 315 7.16 -20.69 -6.70
CA VAL A 315 8.59 -20.38 -6.61
C VAL A 315 9.39 -21.19 -7.64
N GLY A 316 9.05 -22.47 -7.83
CA GLY A 316 9.62 -23.30 -8.88
C GLY A 316 9.37 -22.76 -10.28
N HIS A 317 8.16 -22.25 -10.57
CA HIS A 317 7.82 -21.62 -11.84
C HIS A 317 8.66 -20.36 -12.11
N VAL A 318 8.78 -19.48 -11.11
CA VAL A 318 9.62 -18.27 -11.21
C VAL A 318 11.08 -18.64 -11.46
N LEU A 319 11.60 -19.59 -10.70
CA LEU A 319 12.99 -20.02 -10.83
C LEU A 319 13.27 -20.66 -12.19
N GLY A 320 12.38 -21.52 -12.67
CA GLY A 320 12.48 -22.12 -14.01
C GLY A 320 12.53 -21.05 -15.11
N ALA A 321 11.66 -20.04 -15.03
CA ALA A 321 11.68 -18.93 -15.97
C ALA A 321 12.97 -18.08 -15.87
N MET A 322 13.51 -17.87 -14.67
CA MET A 322 14.79 -17.17 -14.48
C MET A 322 15.97 -17.97 -15.05
N GLN A 323 15.98 -19.29 -14.90
CA GLN A 323 17.00 -20.16 -15.47
C GLN A 323 16.94 -20.22 -16.99
N GLU A 324 15.76 -20.15 -17.59
CA GLU A 324 15.56 -20.09 -19.04
C GLU A 324 16.02 -18.73 -19.62
N LEU A 325 15.60 -17.62 -19.01
CA LEU A 325 15.81 -16.27 -19.55
C LEU A 325 17.17 -15.65 -19.18
N TYR A 326 17.66 -15.91 -17.97
CA TYR A 326 18.90 -15.34 -17.45
C TYR A 326 19.82 -16.43 -16.84
N PRO A 327 20.33 -17.38 -17.65
CA PRO A 327 21.32 -18.36 -17.17
C PRO A 327 22.58 -17.65 -16.62
N GLY A 328 23.07 -18.09 -15.45
CA GLY A 328 24.33 -17.60 -14.87
C GLY A 328 24.31 -16.17 -14.31
N HIS A 329 23.17 -15.47 -14.31
CA HIS A 329 23.04 -14.17 -13.66
C HIS A 329 23.04 -14.31 -12.12
N ALA A 330 23.68 -13.40 -11.40
CA ALA A 330 23.82 -13.46 -9.94
C ALA A 330 22.47 -13.57 -9.21
N CYS A 331 21.43 -12.87 -9.67
CA CYS A 331 20.07 -13.00 -9.16
C CYS A 331 19.48 -14.41 -9.32
N THR A 332 19.63 -15.02 -10.49
CA THR A 332 19.12 -16.38 -10.78
C THR A 332 19.81 -17.41 -9.91
N VAL A 333 21.13 -17.33 -9.81
CA VAL A 333 21.93 -18.23 -8.98
C VAL A 333 21.61 -18.01 -7.50
N SER A 334 21.41 -16.76 -7.06
CA SER A 334 20.98 -16.46 -5.70
C SER A 334 19.61 -17.08 -5.34
N CYS A 335 18.63 -16.96 -6.24
CA CYS A 335 17.31 -17.58 -6.04
C CYS A 335 17.41 -19.11 -6.03
N TRP A 336 18.24 -19.70 -6.89
CA TRP A 336 18.46 -21.15 -6.93
C TRP A 336 19.11 -21.68 -5.63
N ILE A 337 20.07 -20.95 -5.09
CA ILE A 337 20.73 -21.28 -3.82
C ILE A 337 19.74 -21.20 -2.65
N ARG A 338 18.86 -20.18 -2.64
CA ARG A 338 17.87 -19.96 -1.57
C ARG A 338 16.60 -20.81 -1.69
N GLN A 339 16.35 -21.47 -2.82
CA GLN A 339 15.15 -22.28 -3.04
C GLN A 339 14.88 -23.33 -1.94
N PRO A 340 15.86 -24.10 -1.42
CA PRO A 340 15.58 -25.17 -0.44
C PRO A 340 15.06 -24.70 0.92
N VAL A 341 15.30 -23.43 1.28
CA VAL A 341 14.84 -22.85 2.55
C VAL A 341 13.48 -22.16 2.41
N VAL A 342 12.94 -22.06 1.20
CA VAL A 342 11.61 -21.51 0.95
C VAL A 342 10.56 -22.42 1.61
N GLY A 343 9.71 -21.84 2.46
CA GLY A 343 8.70 -22.59 3.20
C GLY A 343 9.20 -23.31 4.45
N VAL A 344 10.50 -23.25 4.74
CA VAL A 344 11.08 -23.84 5.95
C VAL A 344 11.24 -22.77 7.02
N ASN A 345 10.62 -22.98 8.18
CA ASN A 345 10.81 -22.08 9.33
C ASN A 345 12.24 -22.22 9.87
N ALA A 346 12.93 -21.10 10.11
CA ALA A 346 14.30 -21.05 10.64
C ALA A 346 14.49 -21.80 11.97
N LEU A 347 13.41 -21.94 12.76
CA LEU A 347 13.41 -22.64 14.05
C LEU A 347 13.03 -24.13 13.93
N SER A 348 12.75 -24.62 12.71
CA SER A 348 12.37 -26.01 12.47
C SER A 348 13.59 -26.93 12.41
N VAL A 349 13.39 -28.20 12.77
CA VAL A 349 14.38 -29.29 12.65
C VAL A 349 14.79 -29.54 11.19
N GLU A 350 13.97 -29.10 10.24
CA GLU A 350 14.23 -29.22 8.80
C GLU A 350 15.19 -28.14 8.29
N PHE A 351 15.33 -27.01 9.00
CA PHE A 351 16.15 -25.88 8.58
C PHE A 351 17.64 -26.20 8.46
N PRO A 352 18.29 -26.92 9.40
CA PRO A 352 19.69 -27.32 9.24
C PRO A 352 19.93 -28.21 8.01
N LYS A 353 18.96 -29.07 7.65
CA LYS A 353 19.05 -29.93 6.47
C LYS A 353 18.97 -29.10 5.19
N ALA A 354 17.99 -28.19 5.11
CA ALA A 354 17.85 -27.25 4.00
C ALA A 354 19.09 -26.35 3.88
N LEU A 355 19.62 -25.84 4.99
CA LEU A 355 20.80 -24.98 5.01
C LEU A 355 22.06 -25.69 4.50
N ARG A 356 22.27 -26.97 4.84
CA ARG A 356 23.37 -27.75 4.25
C ARG A 356 23.26 -27.84 2.73
N GLU A 357 22.04 -28.00 2.22
CA GLU A 357 21.80 -27.99 0.77
C GLU A 357 22.08 -26.61 0.18
N VAL A 358 21.68 -25.52 0.84
CA VAL A 358 22.03 -24.15 0.44
C VAL A 358 23.55 -23.95 0.36
N LEU A 359 24.32 -24.41 1.36
CA LEU A 359 25.77 -24.29 1.35
C LEU A 359 26.42 -25.11 0.21
N ALA A 360 25.89 -26.30 -0.08
CA ALA A 360 26.34 -27.10 -1.21
C ALA A 360 26.03 -26.40 -2.56
N ARG A 361 24.84 -25.83 -2.69
CA ARG A 361 24.43 -25.02 -3.86
C ARG A 361 25.27 -23.75 -3.98
N LEU A 362 25.62 -23.09 -2.87
CA LEU A 362 26.43 -21.89 -2.86
C LEU A 362 27.82 -22.13 -3.46
N LYS A 363 28.47 -23.23 -3.08
CA LYS A 363 29.78 -23.61 -3.63
C LYS A 363 29.71 -23.77 -5.16
N LYS A 364 28.70 -24.49 -5.65
CA LYS A 364 28.47 -24.69 -7.09
C LYS A 364 28.09 -23.38 -7.80
N GLY A 365 27.26 -22.55 -7.18
CA GLY A 365 26.83 -21.27 -7.73
C GLY A 365 27.99 -20.29 -7.89
N LEU A 366 28.96 -20.26 -6.96
CA LEU A 366 30.16 -19.41 -7.08
C LEU A 366 31.06 -19.80 -8.27
N GLU A 367 31.00 -21.05 -8.73
CA GLU A 367 31.75 -21.53 -9.90
C GLU A 367 31.03 -21.17 -11.21
N GLU A 368 29.69 -21.20 -11.21
CA GLU A 368 28.85 -21.03 -12.42
C GLU A 368 28.39 -19.58 -12.69
N THR A 369 28.61 -18.64 -11.76
CA THR A 369 28.07 -17.27 -11.87
C THR A 369 28.98 -16.32 -12.64
N ASN A 370 28.37 -15.50 -13.50
CA ASN A 370 29.06 -14.49 -14.30
C ASN A 370 29.62 -13.33 -13.44
N ASP A 371 28.92 -12.96 -12.38
CA ASP A 371 29.30 -11.90 -11.43
C ASP A 371 29.36 -12.44 -9.99
N LYS A 372 30.56 -12.89 -9.60
CA LYS A 372 30.82 -13.45 -8.28
C LYS A 372 30.67 -12.41 -7.17
N LYS A 373 31.04 -11.15 -7.44
CA LYS A 373 30.97 -10.07 -6.46
C LYS A 373 29.53 -9.75 -6.10
N ALA A 374 28.67 -9.55 -7.11
CA ALA A 374 27.25 -9.29 -6.87
C ALA A 374 26.54 -10.48 -6.20
N LEU A 375 26.94 -11.72 -6.50
CA LEU A 375 26.40 -12.90 -5.82
C LEU A 375 26.78 -12.92 -4.34
N VAL A 376 28.05 -12.65 -4.02
CA VAL A 376 28.51 -12.61 -2.63
C VAL A 376 27.81 -11.50 -1.84
N GLU A 377 27.73 -10.28 -2.38
CA GLU A 377 27.02 -9.18 -1.70
C GLU A 377 25.56 -9.53 -1.38
N LYS A 378 24.87 -10.20 -2.31
CA LYS A 378 23.50 -10.70 -2.11
C LYS A 378 23.42 -11.78 -1.04
N MET A 379 24.36 -12.72 -1.04
CA MET A 379 24.40 -13.80 -0.06
C MET A 379 24.72 -13.30 1.34
N VAL A 380 25.64 -12.35 1.47
CA VAL A 380 25.96 -11.70 2.74
C VAL A 380 24.73 -10.97 3.28
N SER A 381 24.06 -10.17 2.45
CA SER A 381 22.82 -9.49 2.85
C SER A 381 21.73 -10.48 3.27
N TRP A 382 21.62 -11.62 2.60
CA TRP A 382 20.68 -12.67 2.98
C TRP A 382 21.06 -13.34 4.32
N PHE A 383 22.35 -13.67 4.52
CA PHE A 383 22.83 -14.23 5.78
C PHE A 383 22.62 -13.28 6.95
N ASP A 384 22.81 -11.97 6.76
CA ASP A 384 22.52 -10.98 7.80
C ASP A 384 21.04 -10.98 8.20
N GLY A 385 20.14 -11.14 7.22
CA GLY A 385 18.71 -11.32 7.48
C GLY A 385 18.39 -12.58 8.28
N VAL A 386 19.09 -13.69 8.03
CA VAL A 386 18.93 -14.95 8.79
C VAL A 386 19.53 -14.84 10.19
N LEU A 387 20.68 -14.19 10.34
CA LEU A 387 21.35 -13.98 11.63
C LEU A 387 20.56 -13.04 12.56
N ALA A 388 19.73 -12.17 12.00
CA ALA A 388 18.83 -11.30 12.75
C ALA A 388 17.62 -12.03 13.37
N VAL A 389 17.42 -13.32 13.08
CA VAL A 389 16.32 -14.11 13.67
C VAL A 389 16.67 -14.52 15.10
N ASP A 390 15.86 -14.06 16.05
CA ASP A 390 15.98 -14.42 17.45
C ASP A 390 15.72 -15.93 17.67
N GLY A 391 16.54 -16.57 18.51
CA GLY A 391 16.39 -17.99 18.86
C GLY A 391 17.02 -18.99 17.89
N LEU A 392 17.83 -18.53 16.92
CA LEU A 392 18.59 -19.42 16.04
C LEU A 392 19.65 -20.21 16.82
N ASP A 393 19.84 -21.48 16.46
CA ASP A 393 20.85 -22.36 17.05
C ASP A 393 22.27 -21.76 16.93
N GLU A 394 23.03 -21.82 18.03
CA GLU A 394 24.38 -21.25 18.09
C GLU A 394 25.36 -21.91 17.11
N GLY A 395 25.20 -23.20 16.84
CA GLY A 395 25.98 -23.91 15.82
C GLY A 395 25.69 -23.39 14.41
N ILE A 396 24.42 -23.14 14.10
CA ILE A 396 24.01 -22.53 12.82
C ILE A 396 24.57 -21.11 12.68
N LYS A 397 24.48 -20.29 13.75
CA LYS A 397 25.05 -18.93 13.75
C LYS A 397 26.54 -18.94 13.47
N MET A 398 27.31 -19.80 14.13
CA MET A 398 28.75 -19.92 13.92
C MET A 398 29.08 -20.32 12.47
N VAL A 399 28.35 -21.29 11.90
CA VAL A 399 28.56 -21.70 10.51
C VAL A 399 28.26 -20.54 9.56
N LEU A 400 27.14 -19.83 9.73
CA LEU A 400 26.78 -18.69 8.89
C LEU A 400 27.80 -17.54 8.98
N GLN A 401 28.28 -17.21 10.19
CA GLN A 401 29.30 -16.19 10.40
C GLN A 401 30.64 -16.57 9.75
N HIS A 402 31.08 -17.82 9.92
CA HIS A 402 32.30 -18.30 9.28
C HIS A 402 32.19 -18.28 7.75
N THR A 403 31.04 -18.71 7.22
CA THR A 403 30.78 -18.71 5.78
C THR A 403 30.74 -17.27 5.24
N LYS A 404 30.08 -16.35 5.94
CA LYS A 404 30.08 -14.91 5.63
C LYS A 404 31.50 -14.34 5.55
N GLY A 405 32.31 -14.56 6.59
CA GLY A 405 33.70 -14.08 6.61
C GLY A 405 34.55 -14.65 5.47
N SER A 406 34.36 -15.94 5.13
CA SER A 406 35.04 -16.55 3.99
C SER A 406 34.63 -15.96 2.64
N LEU A 407 33.37 -15.57 2.47
CA LEU A 407 32.87 -14.96 1.23
C LEU A 407 33.36 -13.51 1.09
N GLU A 408 33.36 -12.74 2.17
CA GLU A 408 33.88 -11.37 2.20
C GLU A 408 35.37 -11.33 1.84
N GLN A 409 36.16 -12.29 2.35
CA GLN A 409 37.58 -12.43 2.01
C GLN A 409 37.80 -12.79 0.53
N GLN A 410 36.89 -13.52 -0.11
CA GLN A 410 36.97 -13.87 -1.53
C GLN A 410 36.64 -12.72 -2.49
N VAL A 411 35.98 -11.66 -2.00
CA VAL A 411 35.67 -10.45 -2.77
C VAL A 411 36.70 -9.34 -2.54
N ALA A 412 37.37 -9.36 -1.38
CA ALA A 412 38.44 -8.41 -1.03
C ALA A 412 39.78 -8.70 -1.72
N ASN A 413 40.01 -9.95 -2.14
CA ASN A 413 41.13 -10.39 -2.97
C ASN A 413 40.70 -10.42 -4.45
#